data_AF-A0A1G6L0D3-F1
#
_entry.id   AF-A0A1G6L0D3-F1
#
_cell.length_a   1.000
_cell.length_b   1.000
_cell.length_c   1.000
_cell.angle_alpha   90.00
_cell.angle_beta   90.00
_cell.angle_gamma   90.00
#
_symmetry.space_group_name_H-M   'P 1'
#
loop_
_entity.id
_entity.type
_entity.pdbx_description
1 polymer ?
#
loop_
_entity_poly.entity_id
_entity_poly.type
_entity_poly.pdbx_seq_one_letter_code
_entity_poly.pdbx_strand_id
1 'polypeptide(L)'
;MQKGQATRNILLNPSDTKAMQNYKNASISMDKSFDKCFGVADFRQKSQLEKLKELLKKDDILQLKVQALSRIDQKQAYNLLVKEETPQWRKARSFVLELISNERKNFENIKLKMENTMAITIVIIAIAMVIMLAVVLAVWKVLFSKIFKPLSHINSLVSTLAKGGGDLTIVLPKDSNDEFGELTDNLNKFISTLKDIVGQIVSKAKEVQSSVNSLATSAAQISASSEQVSSNTKEISHATEDTANALSGIARSTEDIRVSSDEAKEI
;
A
#
# COMPACT_ATOMS: atom_id res chain seq x y z
N MET A 1 -22.44 18.19 61.68
CA MET A 1 -23.10 17.50 62.81
C MET A 1 -22.35 17.69 64.13
N GLN A 2 -21.01 17.69 64.12
CA GLN A 2 -20.20 17.86 65.34
C GLN A 2 -20.32 19.26 65.99
N LYS A 3 -20.42 20.36 65.22
CA LYS A 3 -20.64 21.72 65.78
C LYS A 3 -21.90 21.81 66.64
N GLY A 4 -23.07 21.43 66.11
CA GLY A 4 -24.32 21.46 66.87
C GLY A 4 -24.37 20.48 68.06
N GLN A 5 -23.63 19.38 68.03
CA GLN A 5 -23.45 18.52 69.23
C GLN A 5 -22.60 19.23 70.29
N ALA A 6 -21.49 19.84 69.89
CA ALA A 6 -20.65 20.62 70.78
C ALA A 6 -21.41 21.81 71.39
N THR A 7 -22.22 22.54 70.60
CA THR A 7 -23.07 23.63 71.11
C THR A 7 -24.07 23.15 72.17
N ARG A 8 -24.69 21.98 71.98
CA ARG A 8 -25.59 21.38 72.99
C ARG A 8 -24.83 20.95 74.25
N ASN A 9 -23.63 20.38 74.10
CA ASN A 9 -22.81 20.01 75.25
C ASN A 9 -22.36 21.25 76.06
N ILE A 10 -22.00 22.35 75.39
CA ILE A 10 -21.69 23.63 76.04
C ILE A 10 -22.93 24.26 76.69
N LEU A 11 -24.11 24.05 76.13
CA LEU A 11 -25.37 24.49 76.76
C LEU A 11 -25.66 23.71 78.05
N LEU A 12 -25.39 22.40 78.06
CA LEU A 12 -25.61 21.52 79.23
C LEU A 12 -24.52 21.71 80.30
N ASN A 13 -23.26 21.92 79.88
CA ASN A 13 -22.13 22.18 80.75
C ASN A 13 -21.25 23.31 80.15
N PRO A 14 -21.48 24.58 80.52
CA PRO A 14 -20.75 25.73 79.98
C PRO A 14 -19.25 25.77 80.27
N SER A 15 -18.78 24.95 81.22
CA SER A 15 -17.38 24.80 81.60
C SER A 15 -16.68 23.63 80.88
N ASP A 16 -17.37 22.91 79.98
CA ASP A 16 -16.81 21.79 79.22
C ASP A 16 -15.82 22.28 78.15
N THR A 17 -14.54 22.35 78.52
CA THR A 17 -13.44 22.75 77.63
C THR A 17 -13.28 21.83 76.43
N LYS A 18 -13.62 20.55 76.56
CA LYS A 18 -13.55 19.57 75.47
C LYS A 18 -14.63 19.85 74.43
N ALA A 19 -15.85 20.18 74.85
CA ALA A 19 -16.90 20.60 73.94
C ALA A 19 -16.54 21.90 73.19
N MET A 20 -15.91 22.87 73.86
CA MET A 20 -15.42 24.10 73.20
C MET A 20 -14.34 23.80 72.15
N GLN A 21 -13.39 22.92 72.46
CA GLN A 21 -12.36 22.51 71.50
C GLN A 21 -12.96 21.75 70.31
N ASN A 22 -13.93 20.86 70.56
CA ASN A 22 -14.63 20.12 69.50
C ASN A 22 -15.39 21.06 68.57
N TYR A 23 -16.04 22.11 69.10
CA TYR A 23 -16.68 23.14 68.30
C TYR A 23 -15.67 23.85 67.37
N LYS A 24 -14.54 24.30 67.93
CA LYS A 24 -13.47 24.99 67.18
C LYS A 24 -12.93 24.11 66.05
N ASN A 25 -12.57 22.86 66.37
CA ASN A 25 -12.05 21.90 65.39
C ASN A 25 -13.05 21.63 64.27
N ALA A 26 -14.33 21.45 64.61
CA ALA A 26 -15.38 21.21 63.63
C ALA A 26 -15.64 22.44 62.73
N SER A 27 -15.48 23.66 63.25
CA SER A 27 -15.55 24.89 62.44
C SER A 27 -14.42 24.97 61.43
N ILE A 28 -13.17 24.76 61.88
CA ILE A 28 -12.00 24.76 60.99
C ILE A 28 -12.13 23.71 59.89
N SER A 29 -12.60 22.50 60.24
CA SER A 29 -12.81 21.44 59.27
C SER A 29 -13.91 21.77 58.25
N MET A 30 -14.96 22.49 58.68
CA MET A 30 -16.04 22.92 57.81
C MET A 30 -15.55 23.97 56.81
N ASP A 31 -14.82 24.97 57.28
CA ASP A 31 -14.26 26.04 56.43
C ASP A 31 -13.31 25.45 55.37
N LYS A 32 -12.39 24.56 55.79
CA LYS A 32 -11.48 23.87 54.87
C LYS A 32 -12.22 23.05 53.81
N SER A 33 -13.32 22.39 54.20
CA SER A 33 -14.14 21.61 53.25
C SER A 33 -14.89 22.52 52.29
N PHE A 34 -15.42 23.64 52.79
CA PHE A 34 -16.08 24.65 51.98
C PHE A 34 -15.13 25.24 50.94
N ASP A 35 -13.93 25.64 51.35
CA ASP A 35 -12.92 26.21 50.44
C ASP A 35 -12.51 25.22 49.35
N LYS A 36 -12.36 23.94 49.71
CA LYS A 36 -12.09 22.88 48.73
C LYS A 36 -13.23 22.74 47.73
N CYS A 37 -14.49 22.71 48.19
CA CYS A 37 -15.65 22.68 47.30
C CYS A 37 -15.72 23.92 46.41
N PHE A 38 -15.48 25.11 46.97
CA PHE A 38 -15.50 26.36 46.24
C PHE A 38 -14.40 26.46 45.17
N GLY A 39 -13.22 25.88 45.44
CA GLY A 39 -12.09 25.86 44.52
C GLY A 39 -12.31 25.02 43.27
N VAL A 40 -13.10 23.93 43.36
CA VAL A 40 -13.41 23.05 42.23
C VAL A 40 -14.76 23.35 41.57
N ALA A 41 -15.57 24.20 42.19
CA ALA A 41 -16.91 24.51 41.73
C ALA A 41 -16.92 25.35 40.45
N ASP A 42 -17.87 25.04 39.56
CA ASP A 42 -18.18 25.88 38.40
C ASP A 42 -18.92 27.18 38.82
N PHE A 43 -19.20 28.06 37.85
CA PHE A 43 -19.87 29.34 38.11
C PHE A 43 -21.23 29.18 38.80
N ARG A 44 -22.03 28.17 38.42
CA ARG A 44 -23.36 27.94 38.98
C ARG A 44 -23.27 27.39 40.41
N GLN A 45 -22.37 26.44 40.62
CA GLN A 45 -22.08 25.83 41.91
C GLN A 45 -21.50 26.85 42.89
N LYS A 46 -20.64 27.76 42.45
CA LYS A 46 -20.11 28.85 43.28
C LYS A 46 -21.21 29.76 43.83
N SER A 47 -22.17 30.16 42.99
CA SER A 47 -23.33 30.94 43.45
C SER A 47 -24.16 30.19 44.51
N GLN A 48 -24.35 28.89 44.34
CA GLN A 48 -25.02 28.05 45.34
C GLN A 48 -24.21 27.93 46.65
N LEU A 49 -22.89 27.78 46.55
CA LEU A 49 -21.99 27.73 47.70
C LEU A 49 -21.95 29.07 48.45
N GLU A 50 -22.03 30.22 47.77
CA GLU A 50 -22.16 31.53 48.42
C GLU A 50 -23.44 31.63 49.25
N LYS A 51 -24.57 31.18 48.70
CA LYS A 51 -25.83 31.10 49.44
C LYS A 51 -25.73 30.15 50.65
N LEU A 52 -25.04 29.02 50.50
CA LEU A 52 -24.75 28.12 51.63
C LEU A 52 -23.88 28.81 52.69
N LYS A 53 -22.86 29.57 52.27
CA LYS A 53 -21.97 30.32 53.16
C LYS A 53 -22.75 31.33 54.00
N GLU A 54 -23.73 32.02 53.42
CA GLU A 54 -24.62 32.91 54.16
C GLU A 54 -25.47 32.18 55.20
N LEU A 55 -26.04 31.03 54.84
CA LEU A 55 -26.84 30.21 55.76
C LEU A 55 -26.00 29.68 56.93
N LEU A 56 -24.77 29.22 56.65
CA LEU A 56 -23.83 28.75 57.66
C LEU A 56 -23.34 29.89 58.56
N LYS A 57 -23.06 31.08 58.02
CA LYS A 57 -22.70 32.26 58.83
C LYS A 57 -23.80 32.64 59.82
N LYS A 58 -25.06 32.61 59.39
CA LYS A 58 -26.21 32.87 60.28
C LYS A 58 -26.34 31.82 61.38
N ASP A 59 -26.12 30.55 61.05
CA ASP A 59 -26.09 29.44 62.02
C ASP A 59 -24.97 29.61 63.05
N ASP A 60 -23.77 29.94 62.59
CA ASP A 60 -22.58 30.16 63.43
C ASP A 60 -22.78 31.30 64.45
N ILE A 61 -23.39 32.41 64.01
CA ILE A 61 -23.70 33.54 64.89
C ILE A 61 -24.66 33.11 66.01
N LEU A 62 -25.69 32.33 65.67
CA LEU A 62 -26.64 31.81 66.65
C LEU A 62 -25.98 30.81 67.61
N GLN A 63 -25.13 29.92 67.11
CA GLN A 63 -24.37 28.97 67.93
C GLN A 63 -23.43 29.67 68.92
N LEU A 64 -22.77 30.76 68.51
CA LEU A 64 -21.93 31.55 69.42
C LEU A 64 -22.75 32.31 70.47
N LYS A 65 -23.92 32.85 70.11
CA LYS A 65 -24.83 33.49 71.07
C LYS A 65 -25.38 32.49 72.10
N VAL A 66 -25.75 31.28 71.67
CA VAL A 66 -26.18 30.20 72.58
C VAL A 66 -25.06 29.85 73.58
N GLN A 67 -23.82 29.73 73.11
CA GLN A 67 -22.65 29.45 73.97
C GLN A 67 -22.34 30.59 74.95
N ALA A 68 -22.51 31.85 74.54
CA ALA A 68 -22.30 33.00 75.41
C ALA A 68 -23.39 33.07 76.50
N LEU A 69 -24.65 32.90 76.11
CA LEU A 69 -25.80 32.94 77.03
C LEU A 69 -25.80 31.74 77.98
N SER A 70 -25.28 30.57 77.60
CA SER A 70 -25.29 29.40 78.49
C SER A 70 -24.52 29.62 79.78
N ARG A 71 -23.58 30.58 79.81
CA ARG A 71 -22.81 30.98 81.00
C ARG A 71 -23.55 31.95 81.92
N ILE A 72 -24.61 32.61 81.43
CA ILE A 72 -25.30 33.72 82.11
C ILE A 72 -26.74 33.30 82.45
N ASP A 73 -27.48 32.82 81.45
CA ASP A 73 -28.87 32.36 81.56
C ASP A 73 -29.10 31.15 80.64
N GLN A 74 -29.08 29.96 81.24
CA GLN A 74 -29.25 28.70 80.54
C GLN A 74 -30.66 28.54 79.92
N LYS A 75 -31.70 29.12 80.53
CA LYS A 75 -33.08 29.05 80.03
C LYS A 75 -33.25 29.90 78.77
N GLN A 76 -32.66 31.10 78.77
CA GLN A 76 -32.63 31.95 77.58
C GLN A 76 -31.80 31.33 76.46
N ALA A 77 -30.65 30.74 76.78
CA ALA A 77 -29.81 30.03 75.81
C ALA A 77 -30.53 28.83 75.17
N TYR A 78 -31.27 28.05 75.97
CA TYR A 78 -32.10 26.95 75.46
C TYR A 78 -33.21 27.46 74.53
N ASN A 79 -33.92 28.52 74.92
CA ASN A 79 -34.97 29.12 74.08
C ASN A 79 -34.41 29.61 72.74
N LEU A 80 -33.25 30.27 72.75
CA LEU A 80 -32.56 30.71 71.53
C LEU A 80 -32.16 29.52 70.64
N LEU A 81 -31.63 28.45 71.25
CA LEU A 81 -31.25 27.23 70.53
C LEU A 81 -32.47 26.60 69.82
N VAL A 82 -33.60 26.47 70.51
CA VAL A 82 -34.77 25.76 69.98
C VAL A 82 -35.56 26.62 68.99
N LYS A 83 -35.78 27.91 69.31
CA LYS A 83 -36.65 28.79 68.52
C LYS A 83 -35.96 29.43 67.32
N GLU A 84 -34.64 29.63 67.37
CA GLU A 84 -33.90 30.34 66.32
C GLU A 84 -32.81 29.48 65.66
N GLU A 85 -31.86 28.96 66.45
CA GLU A 85 -30.72 28.20 65.91
C GLU A 85 -31.16 26.91 65.21
N THR A 86 -32.01 26.10 65.85
CA THR A 86 -32.43 24.81 65.30
C THR A 86 -33.17 24.96 63.95
N PRO A 87 -34.11 25.91 63.77
CA PRO A 87 -34.68 26.22 62.46
C PRO A 87 -33.65 26.70 61.43
N GLN A 88 -32.69 27.54 61.81
CA GLN A 88 -31.64 28.02 60.90
C GLN A 88 -30.72 26.88 60.46
N TRP A 89 -30.29 26.03 61.40
CA TRP A 89 -29.53 24.82 61.13
C TRP A 89 -30.27 23.89 60.17
N ARG A 90 -31.58 23.70 60.36
CA ARG A 90 -32.42 22.89 59.45
C ARG A 90 -32.42 23.44 58.02
N LYS A 91 -32.49 24.76 57.85
CA LYS A 91 -32.41 25.42 56.53
C LYS A 91 -31.06 25.19 55.85
N ALA A 92 -29.96 25.35 56.59
CA ALA A 92 -28.63 25.07 56.06
C ALA A 92 -28.48 23.58 55.68
N ARG A 93 -28.94 22.67 56.54
CA ARG A 93 -28.91 21.22 56.28
C ARG A 93 -29.75 20.83 55.07
N SER A 94 -30.98 21.32 54.95
CA SER A 94 -31.83 20.99 53.80
C SER A 94 -31.22 21.47 52.49
N PHE A 95 -30.62 22.66 52.50
CA PHE A 95 -29.95 23.22 51.33
C PHE A 95 -28.75 22.35 50.92
N VAL A 96 -27.90 21.92 51.86
CA VAL A 96 -26.79 20.99 51.56
C VAL A 96 -27.29 19.67 50.97
N LEU A 97 -28.36 19.10 51.52
CA LEU A 97 -28.94 17.85 51.02
C LEU A 97 -29.50 18.01 49.60
N GLU A 98 -30.12 19.15 49.30
CA GLU A 98 -30.60 19.48 47.97
C GLU A 98 -29.46 19.58 46.95
N LEU A 99 -28.36 20.26 47.31
CA LEU A 99 -27.16 20.34 46.47
C LEU A 99 -26.59 18.94 46.18
N ILE A 100 -26.42 18.11 47.21
CA ILE A 100 -25.91 16.74 47.05
C ILE A 100 -26.83 15.90 46.17
N SER A 101 -28.15 16.02 46.34
CA SER A 101 -29.15 15.33 45.51
C SER A 101 -29.04 15.75 44.04
N ASN A 102 -28.93 17.04 43.78
CA ASN A 102 -28.84 17.58 42.43
C ASN A 102 -27.53 17.15 41.74
N GLU A 103 -26.40 17.20 42.45
CA GLU A 103 -25.12 16.70 41.93
C GLU A 103 -25.15 15.20 41.63
N ARG A 104 -25.78 14.40 42.50
CA ARG A 104 -25.95 12.96 42.25
C ARG A 104 -26.77 12.71 40.98
N LYS A 105 -27.89 13.41 40.79
CA LYS A 105 -28.72 13.30 39.57
C LYS A 105 -27.94 13.73 38.32
N ASN A 106 -27.17 14.80 38.41
CA ASN A 106 -26.32 15.25 37.31
C ASN A 106 -25.27 14.19 36.95
N PHE A 107 -24.62 13.60 37.97
CA PHE A 107 -23.64 12.55 37.77
C PHE A 107 -24.23 11.31 37.09
N GLU A 108 -25.40 10.84 37.52
CA GLU A 108 -26.10 9.72 36.87
C GLU A 108 -26.45 10.05 35.41
N ASN A 109 -26.96 11.26 35.15
CA ASN A 109 -27.27 11.69 33.78
C ASN A 109 -26.02 11.80 32.90
N ILE A 110 -24.90 12.28 33.45
CA ILE A 110 -23.61 12.34 32.75
C ILE A 110 -23.11 10.93 32.46
N LYS A 111 -23.17 10.02 33.44
CA LYS A 111 -22.76 8.62 33.27
C LYS A 111 -23.55 7.93 32.16
N LEU A 112 -24.88 8.04 32.17
CA LEU A 112 -25.75 7.48 31.13
C LEU A 112 -25.45 8.07 29.75
N LYS A 113 -25.23 9.39 29.66
CA LYS A 113 -24.81 10.04 28.41
C LYS A 113 -23.46 9.53 27.93
N MET A 114 -22.48 9.39 28.84
CA MET A 114 -21.15 8.86 28.53
C MET A 114 -21.23 7.42 28.00
N GLU A 115 -22.01 6.55 28.64
CA GLU A 115 -22.22 5.16 28.18
C GLU A 115 -22.82 5.12 26.76
N ASN A 116 -23.86 5.93 26.50
CA ASN A 116 -24.48 6.02 25.18
C ASN A 116 -23.53 6.60 24.12
N THR A 117 -22.80 7.67 24.45
CA THR A 117 -21.81 8.26 23.52
C THR A 117 -20.70 7.26 23.20
N MET A 118 -20.17 6.54 24.20
CA MET A 118 -19.16 5.49 23.98
C MET A 118 -19.69 4.39 23.06
N ALA A 119 -20.91 3.90 23.31
CA ALA A 119 -21.53 2.88 22.46
C ALA A 119 -21.70 3.35 21.00
N ILE A 120 -22.21 4.57 20.80
CA ILE A 120 -22.36 5.17 19.47
C ILE A 120 -20.99 5.33 18.78
N THR A 121 -19.97 5.81 19.48
CA THR A 121 -18.62 5.96 18.93
C THR A 121 -18.03 4.61 18.50
N ILE A 122 -18.21 3.55 19.31
CA ILE A 122 -17.78 2.19 18.95
C ILE A 122 -18.49 1.71 17.68
N VAL A 123 -19.80 1.91 17.57
CA VAL A 123 -20.58 1.51 16.37
C VAL A 123 -20.11 2.27 15.14
N ILE A 124 -19.88 3.59 15.23
CA ILE A 124 -19.37 4.40 14.11
C ILE A 124 -17.99 3.89 13.66
N ILE A 125 -17.09 3.63 14.61
CA ILE A 125 -15.75 3.10 14.32
C ILE A 125 -15.85 1.72 13.65
N ALA A 126 -16.73 0.84 14.13
CA ALA A 126 -16.93 -0.48 13.55
C ALA A 126 -17.46 -0.39 12.10
N ILE A 127 -18.44 0.47 11.85
CA ILE A 127 -18.97 0.71 10.49
C ILE A 127 -17.88 1.26 9.57
N ALA A 128 -17.09 2.22 10.05
CA ALA A 128 -15.98 2.79 9.28
C ALA A 128 -14.93 1.73 8.90
N MET A 129 -14.60 0.80 9.80
CA MET A 129 -13.70 -0.32 9.50
C MET A 129 -14.27 -1.27 8.45
N VAL A 130 -15.57 -1.59 8.52
CA VAL A 130 -16.23 -2.45 7.52
C VAL A 130 -16.22 -1.79 6.14
N ILE A 131 -16.53 -0.49 6.07
CA ILE A 131 -16.48 0.26 4.81
C ILE A 131 -15.05 0.31 4.26
N MET A 132 -14.06 0.59 5.11
CA MET A 132 -12.65 0.60 4.72
C MET A 132 -12.21 -0.75 4.15
N LEU A 133 -12.57 -1.86 4.82
CA LEU A 133 -12.26 -3.20 4.35
C LEU A 133 -12.93 -3.49 3.00
N ALA A 134 -14.19 -3.10 2.82
CA ALA A 134 -14.91 -3.27 1.56
C ALA A 134 -14.21 -2.50 0.41
N VAL A 135 -13.75 -1.27 0.67
CA VAL A 135 -13.00 -0.48 -0.31
C VAL A 135 -11.67 -1.15 -0.65
N VAL A 136 -10.91 -1.61 0.33
CA VAL A 136 -9.64 -2.33 0.11
C VAL A 136 -9.86 -3.57 -0.75
N LEU A 137 -10.87 -4.38 -0.44
CA LEU A 137 -11.20 -5.58 -1.22
C LEU A 137 -11.66 -5.25 -2.65
N ALA A 138 -12.43 -4.17 -2.83
CA ALA A 138 -12.86 -3.71 -4.14
C ALA A 138 -11.67 -3.26 -5.00
N VAL A 139 -10.78 -2.44 -4.44
CA VAL A 139 -9.56 -1.98 -5.13
C VAL A 139 -8.66 -3.17 -5.45
N TRP A 140 -8.45 -4.09 -4.50
CA TRP A 140 -7.66 -5.31 -4.72
C TRP A 140 -8.20 -6.15 -5.86
N LYS A 141 -9.52 -6.38 -5.91
CA LYS A 141 -10.18 -7.13 -7.00
C LYS A 141 -9.98 -6.46 -8.36
N VAL A 142 -10.07 -5.13 -8.42
CA VAL A 142 -9.84 -4.38 -9.67
C VAL A 142 -8.38 -4.51 -10.10
N LEU A 143 -7.41 -4.26 -9.22
CA LEU A 143 -5.98 -4.39 -9.54
C LEU A 143 -5.63 -5.80 -10.00
N PHE A 144 -6.12 -6.83 -9.29
CA PHE A 144 -5.85 -8.22 -9.66
C PHE A 144 -6.42 -8.59 -11.03
N SER A 145 -7.66 -8.19 -11.32
CA SER A 145 -8.33 -8.54 -12.58
C SER A 145 -7.86 -7.72 -13.78
N LYS A 146 -7.50 -6.45 -13.58
CA LYS A 146 -7.15 -5.50 -14.66
C LYS A 146 -5.65 -5.35 -14.90
N ILE A 147 -4.81 -5.65 -13.92
CA ILE A 147 -3.35 -5.45 -14.03
C ILE A 147 -2.62 -6.77 -13.89
N PHE A 148 -2.73 -7.43 -12.73
CA PHE A 148 -1.90 -8.59 -12.44
C PHE A 148 -2.23 -9.81 -13.32
N LYS A 149 -3.51 -10.08 -13.58
CA LYS A 149 -3.91 -11.22 -14.42
C LYS A 149 -3.49 -11.05 -15.89
N PRO A 150 -3.78 -9.93 -16.60
CA PRO A 150 -3.31 -9.73 -17.97
C PRO A 150 -1.77 -9.74 -18.08
N LEU A 151 -1.07 -9.10 -17.14
CA LEU A 151 0.39 -9.08 -17.12
C LEU A 151 0.99 -10.48 -16.96
N SER A 152 0.44 -11.28 -16.03
CA SER A 152 0.86 -12.68 -15.83
C SER A 152 0.59 -13.52 -17.07
N HIS A 153 -0.54 -13.30 -17.75
CA HIS A 153 -0.87 -14.01 -18.98
C HIS A 153 0.12 -13.71 -20.11
N ILE A 154 0.38 -12.42 -20.39
CA ILE A 154 1.36 -12.00 -21.41
C ILE A 154 2.75 -12.58 -21.08
N ASN A 155 3.18 -12.48 -19.83
CA ASN A 155 4.47 -13.05 -19.41
C ASN A 155 4.54 -14.58 -19.65
N SER A 156 3.45 -15.30 -19.38
CA SER A 156 3.40 -16.75 -19.63
C SER A 156 3.48 -17.10 -21.11
N LEU A 157 2.83 -16.31 -21.98
CA LEU A 157 2.86 -16.52 -23.43
C LEU A 157 4.25 -16.22 -24.01
N VAL A 158 4.86 -15.10 -23.61
CA VAL A 158 6.23 -14.75 -24.02
C VAL A 158 7.23 -15.79 -23.51
N SER A 159 7.07 -16.29 -22.28
CA SER A 159 7.89 -17.38 -21.76
C SER A 159 7.73 -18.67 -22.57
N THR A 160 6.51 -18.97 -23.01
CA THR A 160 6.22 -20.14 -23.86
C THR A 160 6.89 -19.99 -25.23
N LEU A 161 6.80 -18.82 -25.85
CA LEU A 161 7.49 -18.52 -27.11
C LEU A 161 9.01 -18.68 -26.98
N ALA A 162 9.60 -18.16 -25.89
CA ALA A 162 11.04 -18.26 -25.64
C ALA A 162 11.52 -19.69 -25.37
N LYS A 163 10.74 -20.50 -24.63
CA LYS A 163 11.08 -21.89 -24.29
C LYS A 163 10.78 -22.87 -25.41
N GLY A 164 9.75 -22.60 -26.21
CA GLY A 164 9.29 -23.47 -27.31
C GLY A 164 10.18 -23.46 -28.56
N GLY A 165 11.45 -23.04 -28.44
CA GLY A 165 12.38 -22.98 -29.56
C GLY A 165 12.10 -21.88 -30.57
N GLY A 166 11.29 -20.87 -30.22
CA GLY A 166 10.95 -19.76 -31.11
C GLY A 166 9.88 -20.11 -32.15
N ASP A 167 8.87 -20.89 -31.77
CA ASP A 167 7.72 -21.17 -32.64
C ASP A 167 6.93 -19.88 -32.96
N LEU A 168 7.21 -19.31 -34.14
CA LEU A 168 6.58 -18.08 -34.66
C LEU A 168 5.18 -18.32 -35.25
N THR A 169 4.59 -19.51 -35.08
CA THR A 169 3.21 -19.78 -35.52
C THR A 169 2.18 -19.40 -34.46
N ILE A 170 2.61 -19.15 -33.22
CA ILE A 170 1.75 -18.76 -32.11
C ILE A 170 1.23 -17.34 -32.31
N VAL A 171 -0.09 -17.16 -32.18
CA VAL A 171 -0.75 -15.85 -32.16
C VAL A 171 -1.21 -15.55 -30.75
N LEU A 172 -0.79 -14.41 -30.21
CA LEU A 172 -1.19 -13.97 -28.88
C LEU A 172 -2.65 -13.46 -28.93
N PRO A 173 -3.58 -13.98 -28.11
CA PRO A 173 -4.97 -13.54 -28.10
C PRO A 173 -5.10 -12.12 -27.54
N LYS A 174 -5.82 -11.26 -28.26
CA LYS A 174 -6.16 -9.91 -27.79
C LYS A 174 -7.44 -9.96 -26.96
N ASP A 175 -7.29 -10.13 -25.66
CA ASP A 175 -8.42 -10.22 -24.73
C ASP A 175 -8.86 -8.87 -24.14
N SER A 176 -8.17 -7.78 -24.48
CA SER A 176 -8.47 -6.44 -23.99
C SER A 176 -8.28 -5.36 -25.05
N ASN A 177 -8.96 -4.22 -24.87
CA ASN A 177 -8.83 -3.01 -25.69
C ASN A 177 -8.12 -1.87 -24.94
N ASP A 178 -7.38 -2.21 -23.88
CA ASP A 178 -6.55 -1.30 -23.08
C ASP A 178 -5.07 -1.38 -23.49
N GLU A 179 -4.18 -0.84 -22.67
CA GLU A 179 -2.73 -0.83 -22.90
C GLU A 179 -2.14 -2.24 -23.04
N PHE A 180 -2.75 -3.25 -22.39
CA PHE A 180 -2.33 -4.65 -22.55
C PHE A 180 -2.77 -5.24 -23.89
N GLY A 181 -3.92 -4.82 -24.40
CA GLY A 181 -4.36 -5.14 -25.76
C GLY A 181 -3.44 -4.58 -26.83
N GLU A 182 -3.03 -3.31 -26.68
CA GLU A 182 -2.07 -2.67 -27.58
C GLU A 182 -0.69 -3.34 -27.51
N LEU A 183 -0.23 -3.71 -26.32
CA LEU A 183 1.00 -4.48 -26.13
C LEU A 183 0.95 -5.83 -26.87
N THR A 184 -0.17 -6.56 -26.76
CA THR A 184 -0.38 -7.81 -27.50
C THR A 184 -0.33 -7.60 -29.01
N ASP A 185 -0.96 -6.55 -29.54
CA ASP A 185 -0.93 -6.23 -30.97
C ASP A 185 0.50 -5.94 -31.45
N ASN A 186 1.26 -5.17 -30.68
CA ASN A 186 2.65 -4.86 -31.00
C ASN A 186 3.55 -6.10 -30.96
N LEU A 187 3.33 -7.02 -30.01
CA LEU A 187 4.03 -8.31 -29.96
C LEU A 187 3.68 -9.19 -31.18
N ASN A 188 2.40 -9.28 -31.56
CA ASN A 188 2.00 -10.04 -32.75
C ASN A 188 2.62 -9.48 -34.03
N LYS A 189 2.68 -8.14 -34.19
CA LYS A 189 3.39 -7.50 -35.31
C LYS A 189 4.87 -7.86 -35.31
N PHE A 190 5.52 -7.83 -34.15
CA PHE A 190 6.93 -8.22 -34.02
C PHE A 190 7.17 -9.68 -34.43
N ILE A 191 6.31 -10.61 -33.99
CA ILE A 191 6.36 -12.02 -34.39
C ILE A 191 6.17 -12.18 -35.90
N SER A 192 5.21 -11.46 -36.50
CA SER A 192 4.98 -11.47 -37.95
C SER A 192 6.21 -11.02 -38.73
N THR A 193 6.83 -9.91 -38.33
CA THR A 193 8.06 -9.41 -38.95
C THR A 193 9.20 -10.42 -38.85
N LEU A 194 9.37 -11.06 -37.69
CA LEU A 194 10.36 -12.13 -37.52
C LEU A 194 10.09 -13.32 -38.45
N LYS A 195 8.83 -13.72 -38.58
CA LYS A 195 8.42 -14.82 -39.47
C LYS A 195 8.76 -14.50 -40.93
N ASP A 196 8.50 -13.28 -41.38
CA ASP A 196 8.83 -12.84 -42.74
C ASP A 196 10.34 -12.83 -42.99
N ILE A 197 11.14 -12.36 -42.02
CA ILE A 197 12.60 -12.39 -42.10
C ILE A 197 13.11 -13.83 -42.23
N VAL A 198 12.63 -14.75 -41.38
CA VAL A 198 13.00 -16.18 -41.44
C VAL A 198 12.58 -16.79 -42.78
N GLY A 199 11.39 -16.45 -43.29
CA GLY A 199 10.92 -16.89 -44.60
C GLY A 199 11.82 -16.44 -45.75
N GLN A 200 12.27 -15.19 -45.72
CA GLN A 200 13.23 -14.66 -46.70
C GLN A 200 14.58 -15.37 -46.63
N ILE A 201 15.10 -15.64 -45.43
CA ILE A 201 16.34 -16.39 -45.24
C ILE A 201 16.22 -17.79 -45.86
N VAL A 202 15.13 -18.51 -45.58
CA VAL A 202 14.89 -19.85 -46.15
C VAL A 202 14.80 -19.80 -47.68
N SER A 203 14.11 -18.80 -48.23
CA SER A 203 14.02 -18.62 -49.69
C SER A 203 15.38 -18.35 -50.32
N LYS A 204 16.19 -17.47 -49.71
CA LYS A 204 17.54 -17.17 -50.19
C LYS A 204 18.48 -18.36 -50.08
N ALA A 205 18.38 -19.15 -49.00
CA ALA A 205 19.12 -20.40 -48.87
C ALA A 205 18.79 -21.40 -49.99
N LYS A 206 17.52 -21.51 -50.40
CA LYS A 206 17.11 -22.35 -51.53
C LYS A 206 17.67 -21.85 -52.87
N GLU A 207 17.68 -20.53 -53.09
CA GLU A 207 18.25 -19.90 -54.29
C GLU A 207 19.76 -20.18 -54.39
N VAL A 208 20.47 -20.07 -53.25
CA VAL A 208 21.90 -20.44 -53.16
C VAL A 208 22.08 -21.93 -53.46
N GLN A 209 21.28 -22.82 -52.87
CA GLN A 209 21.36 -24.26 -53.14
C GLN A 209 21.13 -24.58 -54.63
N SER A 210 20.17 -23.92 -55.27
CA SER A 210 19.92 -24.09 -56.71
C SER A 210 21.11 -23.61 -57.54
N SER A 211 21.70 -22.47 -57.17
CA SER A 211 22.87 -21.91 -57.85
C SER A 211 24.09 -22.84 -57.73
N VAL A 212 24.29 -23.46 -56.56
CA VAL A 212 25.32 -24.47 -56.33
C VAL A 212 25.11 -25.70 -57.21
N ASN A 213 23.88 -26.18 -57.35
CA ASN A 213 23.56 -27.32 -58.23
C ASN A 213 23.82 -27.01 -59.71
N SER A 214 23.45 -25.81 -60.17
CA SER A 214 23.75 -25.35 -61.52
C SER A 214 25.25 -25.24 -61.76
N LEU A 215 26.00 -24.70 -60.78
CA LEU A 215 27.45 -24.59 -60.85
C LEU A 215 28.12 -25.97 -60.94
N ALA A 216 27.65 -26.94 -60.15
CA ALA A 216 28.15 -28.32 -60.22
C ALA A 216 27.90 -28.96 -61.60
N THR A 217 26.74 -28.70 -62.19
CA THR A 217 26.40 -29.17 -63.55
C THR A 217 27.31 -28.54 -64.60
N SER A 218 27.52 -27.22 -64.54
CA SER A 218 28.44 -26.51 -65.43
C SER A 218 29.88 -27.01 -65.28
N ALA A 219 30.33 -27.26 -64.06
CA ALA A 219 31.66 -27.82 -63.80
C ALA A 219 31.83 -29.22 -64.43
N ALA A 220 30.81 -30.08 -64.34
CA ALA A 220 30.81 -31.38 -64.99
C ALA A 220 30.88 -31.25 -66.54
N GLN A 221 30.12 -30.33 -67.13
CA GLN A 221 30.16 -30.07 -68.58
C GLN A 221 31.52 -29.50 -69.04
N ILE A 222 32.13 -28.63 -68.24
CA ILE A 222 33.49 -28.11 -68.49
C ILE A 222 34.50 -29.25 -68.44
N SER A 223 34.42 -30.15 -67.45
CA SER A 223 35.30 -31.31 -67.35
C SER A 223 35.19 -32.20 -68.60
N ALA A 224 33.98 -32.52 -69.04
CA ALA A 224 33.75 -33.33 -70.24
C ALA A 224 34.27 -32.63 -71.52
N SER A 225 34.01 -31.33 -71.66
CA SER A 225 34.56 -30.53 -72.78
C SER A 225 36.08 -30.50 -72.76
N SER A 226 36.70 -30.40 -71.58
CA SER A 226 38.15 -30.42 -71.42
C SER A 226 38.76 -31.77 -71.81
N GLU A 227 38.11 -32.89 -71.48
CA GLU A 227 38.50 -34.23 -71.94
C GLU A 227 38.43 -34.34 -73.47
N GLN A 228 37.36 -33.82 -74.09
CA GLN A 228 37.21 -33.80 -75.54
C GLN A 228 38.29 -32.94 -76.22
N VAL A 229 38.57 -31.74 -75.70
CA VAL A 229 39.65 -30.88 -76.21
C VAL A 229 41.01 -31.57 -76.09
N SER A 230 41.26 -32.27 -74.98
CA SER A 230 42.49 -33.06 -74.81
C SER A 230 42.59 -34.17 -75.86
N SER A 231 41.49 -34.89 -76.14
CA SER A 231 41.45 -35.92 -77.18
C SER A 231 41.73 -35.34 -78.58
N ASN A 232 41.02 -34.28 -78.96
CA ASN A 232 41.23 -33.60 -80.24
C ASN A 232 42.67 -33.08 -80.39
N THR A 233 43.25 -32.57 -79.30
CA THR A 233 44.65 -32.11 -79.30
C THR A 233 45.61 -33.27 -79.58
N LYS A 234 45.37 -34.46 -79.00
CA LYS A 234 46.15 -35.67 -79.31
C LYS A 234 46.03 -36.07 -80.78
N GLU A 235 44.81 -36.06 -81.33
CA GLU A 235 44.59 -36.33 -82.75
C GLU A 235 45.31 -35.34 -83.66
N ILE A 236 45.25 -34.03 -83.34
CA ILE A 236 46.00 -33.00 -84.08
C ILE A 236 47.51 -33.23 -83.98
N SER A 237 48.03 -33.59 -82.81
CA SER A 237 49.45 -33.94 -82.65
C SER A 237 49.85 -35.11 -83.56
N HIS A 238 49.04 -36.18 -83.60
CA HIS A 238 49.28 -37.31 -84.52
C HIS A 238 49.21 -36.89 -85.99
N ALA A 239 48.20 -36.11 -86.39
CA ALA A 239 48.10 -35.63 -87.77
C ALA A 239 49.28 -34.72 -88.17
N THR A 240 49.79 -33.93 -87.22
CA THR A 240 50.98 -33.08 -87.41
C THR A 240 52.24 -33.94 -87.60
N GLU A 241 52.37 -35.02 -86.82
CA GLU A 241 53.45 -36.00 -86.96
C GLU A 241 53.40 -36.69 -88.34
N ASP A 242 52.23 -37.16 -88.76
CA ASP A 242 52.01 -37.74 -90.10
C ASP A 242 52.34 -36.74 -91.21
N THR A 243 51.93 -35.48 -91.06
CA THR A 243 52.24 -34.41 -92.03
C THR A 243 53.73 -34.13 -92.10
N ALA A 244 54.43 -34.10 -90.96
CA ALA A 244 55.88 -33.92 -90.91
C ALA A 244 56.62 -35.09 -91.58
N ASN A 245 56.15 -36.32 -91.36
CA ASN A 245 56.65 -37.52 -92.03
C ASN A 245 56.44 -37.45 -93.55
N ALA A 246 55.25 -37.04 -93.99
CA ALA A 246 54.95 -36.85 -95.41
C ALA A 246 55.82 -35.76 -96.06
N LEU A 247 55.99 -34.61 -95.40
CA LEU A 247 56.88 -33.54 -95.85
C LEU A 247 58.33 -34.01 -95.96
N SER A 248 58.80 -34.80 -94.99
CA SER A 248 60.14 -35.41 -95.05
C SER A 248 60.28 -36.35 -96.25
N GLY A 249 59.23 -37.13 -96.56
CA GLY A 249 59.15 -37.94 -97.78
C GLY A 249 59.19 -37.10 -99.06
N ILE A 250 58.42 -36.02 -99.13
CA ILE A 250 58.40 -35.09 -100.28
C ILE A 250 59.77 -34.44 -100.47
N ALA A 251 60.40 -33.97 -99.39
CA ALA A 251 61.73 -33.37 -99.44
C ALA A 251 62.75 -34.37 -100.01
N ARG A 252 62.69 -35.63 -99.56
CA ARG A 252 63.52 -36.71 -100.10
C ARG A 252 63.25 -36.96 -101.58
N SER A 253 61.99 -37.06 -102.00
CA SER A 253 61.65 -37.21 -103.43
C SER A 253 62.06 -36.01 -104.27
N THR A 254 61.99 -34.80 -103.73
CA THR A 254 62.44 -33.58 -104.43
C THR A 254 63.96 -33.59 -104.60
N GLU A 255 64.70 -34.06 -103.59
CA GLU A 255 66.15 -34.27 -103.70
C GLU A 255 66.48 -35.36 -104.71
N ASP A 256 65.77 -36.49 -104.70
CA ASP A 256 65.93 -37.55 -105.71
C ASP A 256 65.68 -37.00 -107.13
N ILE A 257 64.61 -36.21 -107.33
CA ILE A 257 64.31 -35.53 -108.61
C ILE A 257 65.42 -34.54 -109.00
N ARG A 258 65.97 -33.78 -108.04
CA ARG A 258 67.07 -32.84 -108.29
C ARG A 258 68.31 -33.59 -108.77
N VAL A 259 68.68 -34.67 -108.08
CA VAL A 259 69.79 -35.55 -108.47
C VAL A 259 69.57 -36.11 -109.87
N SER A 260 68.39 -36.68 -110.16
CA SER A 260 68.08 -37.19 -111.50
C SER A 260 68.02 -36.11 -112.58
N SER A 261 67.63 -34.87 -112.24
CA SER A 261 67.63 -33.74 -113.19
C SER A 261 69.03 -33.21 -113.47
N ASP A 262 69.94 -33.24 -112.49
CA ASP A 262 71.33 -32.91 -112.70
C ASP A 262 72.02 -33.99 -113.56
N GLU A 263 71.74 -35.28 -113.31
CA GLU A 263 72.18 -36.37 -114.19
C GLU A 263 71.65 -36.20 -115.62
N ALA A 264 70.39 -35.80 -115.81
CA ALA A 264 69.82 -35.56 -117.14
C ALA A 264 70.39 -34.33 -117.87
N LYS A 265 71.02 -33.38 -117.17
CA LYS A 265 71.71 -32.23 -117.78
C LYS A 265 73.14 -32.53 -118.22
N GLU A 266 73.73 -33.64 -117.76
CA GLU A 266 75.07 -34.07 -118.14
C GLU A 266 75.09 -35.02 -119.37
N ILE A 267 73.93 -35.27 -119.99
CA ILE A 267 73.76 -36.09 -121.21
C ILE A 267 73.49 -35.19 -122.42
#